data_AF-A0A9R1XQ56-F1
#
_entry.id   AF-A0A9R1XQ56-F1
#
_cell.length_a   1.000
_cell.length_b   1.000
_cell.length_c   1.000
_cell.angle_alpha   90.00
_cell.angle_beta   90.00
_cell.angle_gamma   90.00
#
_symmetry.space_group_name_H-M   'P 1'
#
loop_
_entity.id
_entity.type
_entity.pdbx_description
1 polymer ?
#
loop_
_entity_poly.entity_id
_entity_poly.type
_entity_poly.pdbx_seq_one_letter_code
_entity_poly.pdbx_strand_id
1 'polypeptide(L)'
;MLRKEKTFGENLSNLLEIQLPKPQGVEKNEQQIECGICYSQFLPIDDEFGANSGGKTDYSCENSICNKAFHSVCLGDWLRSITTTRQSFNVLFGNCPYCSEPVAVKIGTRK
;
A
#
# COMPACT_ATOMS: atom_id res chain seq x y z
N MET A 1 34.04 -24.60 -19.03
CA MET A 1 34.03 -23.23 -18.46
C MET A 1 32.59 -22.87 -18.14
N LEU A 2 32.13 -23.09 -16.90
CA LEU A 2 30.77 -22.77 -16.48
C LEU A 2 30.59 -21.25 -16.52
N ARG A 3 29.72 -20.71 -17.38
CA ARG A 3 29.32 -19.31 -17.29
C ARG A 3 28.59 -19.15 -15.96
N LYS A 4 29.21 -18.44 -15.02
CA LYS A 4 28.56 -18.03 -13.78
C LYS A 4 27.34 -17.20 -14.19
N GLU A 5 26.13 -17.67 -13.89
CA GLU A 5 24.92 -16.90 -14.15
C GLU A 5 25.00 -15.63 -13.31
N LYS A 6 25.31 -14.52 -13.97
CA LYS A 6 25.23 -13.19 -13.37
C LYS A 6 23.76 -12.86 -13.18
N THR A 7 23.43 -12.25 -12.05
CA THR A 7 22.08 -11.76 -11.78
C THR A 7 21.66 -10.77 -12.86
N PHE A 8 20.35 -10.63 -13.06
CA PHE A 8 19.80 -9.66 -14.03
C PHE A 8 20.35 -8.24 -13.82
N GLY A 9 20.47 -7.80 -12.56
CA GLY A 9 21.02 -6.48 -12.24
C GLY A 9 22.51 -6.34 -12.61
N GLU A 10 23.30 -7.38 -12.43
CA GLU A 10 24.71 -7.39 -12.85
C GLU A 10 24.83 -7.38 -14.38
N ASN A 11 23.98 -8.12 -15.10
CA ASN A 11 23.96 -8.09 -16.56
C ASN A 11 23.62 -6.70 -17.08
N LEU A 12 22.63 -6.04 -16.47
CA LEU A 12 22.20 -4.70 -16.87
C LEU A 12 23.27 -3.65 -16.58
N SER A 13 23.94 -3.74 -15.41
CA SER A 13 25.06 -2.85 -15.06
C SER A 13 26.22 -3.01 -16.04
N ASN A 14 26.53 -4.25 -16.43
CA ASN A 14 27.60 -4.54 -17.40
C ASN A 14 27.24 -4.07 -18.81
N LEU A 15 25.98 -4.21 -19.24
CA LEU A 15 25.53 -3.80 -20.58
C LEU A 15 25.52 -2.29 -20.75
N LEU A 16 25.10 -1.57 -19.71
CA LEU A 16 24.94 -0.11 -19.75
C LEU A 16 26.21 0.64 -19.36
N GLU A 17 27.26 -0.06 -18.92
CA GLU A 17 28.51 0.52 -18.39
C GLU A 17 28.29 1.54 -17.25
N ILE A 18 27.17 1.43 -16.55
CA ILE A 18 26.83 2.25 -15.39
C ILE A 18 26.73 1.39 -14.14
N GLN A 19 27.07 2.00 -13.00
CA GLN A 19 26.66 1.45 -11.71
C GLN A 19 25.16 1.73 -11.54
N LEU A 20 24.33 0.69 -11.45
CA LEU A 20 22.93 0.88 -11.10
C LEU A 20 22.85 1.59 -9.75
N PRO A 21 22.00 2.64 -9.62
CA PRO A 21 21.85 3.33 -8.36
C PRO A 21 21.44 2.32 -7.30
N LYS A 22 22.30 2.16 -6.29
CA LYS A 22 21.92 1.41 -5.08
C LYS A 22 20.71 2.13 -4.48
N PRO A 23 19.74 1.41 -3.89
CA PRO A 23 18.72 2.06 -3.07
C PRO A 23 19.48 2.98 -2.11
N GLN A 24 19.25 4.29 -2.20
CA GLN A 24 19.82 5.20 -1.23
C GLN A 24 19.38 4.66 0.12
N GLY A 25 20.34 4.30 0.96
CA GLY A 25 20.07 3.88 2.32
C GLY A 25 19.35 5.04 2.97
N VAL A 26 18.01 4.96 2.99
CA VAL A 26 17.19 5.90 3.73
C VAL A 26 17.62 5.70 5.16
N GLU A 27 18.30 6.71 5.71
CA GLU A 27 18.53 6.78 7.13
C GLU A 27 17.16 6.55 7.78
N LYS A 28 17.06 5.48 8.57
CA LYS A 28 15.84 5.02 9.23
C LYS A 28 15.38 6.04 10.27
N ASN A 29 14.89 7.16 9.77
CA ASN A 29 13.88 7.98 10.41
C ASN A 29 12.63 7.93 9.53
N GLU A 30 12.34 6.74 8.99
CA GLU A 30 11.01 6.43 8.46
C GLU A 30 10.08 6.45 9.66
N GLN A 31 9.39 7.57 9.90
CA GLN A 31 8.13 7.50 10.62
C GLN A 31 7.32 6.43 9.90
N GLN A 32 7.24 5.24 10.49
CA GLN A 32 6.56 4.11 9.87
C GLN A 32 5.12 4.56 9.67
N ILE A 33 4.77 4.86 8.41
CA ILE A 33 3.40 5.24 8.06
C ILE A 33 2.59 3.95 8.20
N GLU A 34 2.03 3.77 9.38
CA GLU A 34 1.19 2.65 9.75
C GLU A 34 -0.24 2.91 9.34
N CYS A 35 -0.95 1.84 8.98
CA CYS A 35 -2.38 1.92 8.76
C CYS A 35 -3.08 2.26 10.08
N GLY A 36 -3.96 3.27 10.07
CA GLY A 36 -4.79 3.64 11.23
C GLY A 36 -5.89 2.63 11.60
N ILE A 37 -5.84 1.39 11.13
CA ILE A 37 -6.81 0.34 11.47
C ILE A 37 -6.08 -0.90 11.97
N CYS A 38 -5.13 -1.43 11.19
CA CYS A 38 -4.38 -2.63 11.55
C CYS A 38 -3.01 -2.34 12.21
N TYR A 39 -2.64 -1.05 12.36
CA TYR A 39 -1.37 -0.60 12.94
C TYR A 39 -0.12 -1.25 12.36
N SER A 40 -0.23 -1.72 11.12
CA SER A 40 0.85 -2.39 10.40
C SER A 40 1.25 -1.54 9.21
N GLN A 41 2.55 -1.52 8.91
CA GLN A 41 3.07 -0.84 7.72
C GLN A 41 2.72 -1.62 6.44
N PHE A 42 2.73 -2.95 6.51
CA PHE A 42 2.49 -3.85 5.39
C PHE A 42 1.39 -4.86 5.73
N LEU A 43 0.57 -5.20 4.74
CA LEU A 43 -0.37 -6.31 4.87
C LEU A 43 0.37 -7.66 4.93
N PRO A 44 -0.22 -8.70 5.55
CA PRO A 44 0.32 -10.05 5.51
C PRO A 44 0.57 -10.53 4.07
N ILE A 45 1.62 -11.33 3.89
CA ILE A 45 1.84 -12.04 2.63
C ILE A 45 1.01 -13.32 2.72
N ASP A 46 -0.16 -13.31 2.09
CA ASP A 46 -1.09 -14.44 2.04
C ASP A 46 -1.74 -14.49 0.66
N ASP A 47 -1.95 -15.70 0.14
CA ASP A 47 -2.67 -15.96 -1.11
C ASP A 47 -4.10 -15.37 -1.06
N GLU A 48 -4.70 -15.25 0.13
CA GLU A 48 -6.04 -14.65 0.31
C GLU A 48 -6.09 -13.15 -0.01
N PHE A 49 -4.98 -12.43 0.18
CA PHE A 49 -4.88 -10.99 -0.14
C PHE A 49 -4.53 -10.73 -1.62
N GLY A 50 -4.16 -11.78 -2.37
CA GLY A 50 -3.84 -11.73 -3.79
C GLY A 50 -2.86 -10.61 -4.13
N ALA A 51 -3.19 -9.76 -5.10
CA ALA A 51 -2.34 -8.64 -5.53
C ALA A 51 -2.08 -7.57 -4.43
N ASN A 52 -2.81 -7.60 -3.31
CA ASN A 52 -2.63 -6.66 -2.20
C ASN A 52 -1.76 -7.22 -1.07
N SER A 53 -1.29 -8.48 -1.19
CA SER A 53 -0.41 -9.11 -0.20
C SER A 53 0.90 -8.30 -0.06
N GLY A 54 1.34 -8.03 1.16
CA GLY A 54 2.55 -7.21 1.39
C GLY A 54 2.42 -5.73 1.01
N GLY A 55 1.21 -5.25 0.68
CA GLY A 55 0.98 -3.86 0.30
C GLY A 55 1.22 -2.88 1.46
N LYS A 56 1.85 -1.74 1.17
CA LYS A 56 1.92 -0.57 2.09
C LYS A 56 0.56 0.15 2.10
N THR A 57 0.35 1.03 3.08
CA THR A 57 -0.77 1.99 3.05
C THR A 57 -0.85 2.72 1.71
N ASP A 58 -1.98 2.57 1.03
CA ASP A 58 -2.25 3.07 -0.33
C ASP A 58 -3.42 4.07 -0.36
N TYR A 59 -4.03 4.36 0.79
CA TYR A 59 -5.04 5.38 0.96
C TYR A 59 -4.67 6.36 2.08
N SER A 60 -4.85 7.66 1.86
CA SER A 60 -4.66 8.69 2.87
C SER A 60 -5.88 9.59 2.94
N CYS A 61 -6.34 9.93 4.14
CA CYS A 61 -7.44 10.86 4.34
C CYS A 61 -7.07 12.25 3.77
N GLU A 62 -7.97 12.83 2.97
CA GLU A 62 -7.79 14.12 2.28
C GLU A 62 -7.77 15.32 3.23
N ASN A 63 -8.34 15.17 4.43
CA ASN A 63 -8.28 16.22 5.45
C ASN A 63 -6.83 16.39 5.93
N SER A 64 -6.21 17.53 5.61
CA SER A 64 -4.84 17.90 5.97
C SER A 64 -4.56 17.88 7.48
N ILE A 65 -5.58 18.06 8.33
CA ILE A 65 -5.44 17.97 9.79
C ILE A 65 -5.38 16.50 10.23
N CYS A 66 -6.13 15.61 9.56
CA CYS A 66 -6.20 14.20 9.91
C CYS A 66 -4.98 13.43 9.37
N ASN A 67 -4.78 13.51 8.05
CA ASN A 67 -3.72 12.87 7.26
C ASN A 67 -3.45 11.40 7.65
N LYS A 68 -4.49 10.66 8.05
CA LYS A 68 -4.32 9.26 8.45
C LYS A 68 -4.20 8.38 7.21
N ALA A 69 -3.23 7.49 7.23
CA ALA A 69 -2.96 6.52 6.18
C ALA A 69 -3.64 5.19 6.51
N PHE A 70 -4.07 4.49 5.48
CA PHE A 70 -4.78 3.22 5.57
C PHE A 70 -4.39 2.32 4.41
N HIS A 71 -4.52 1.01 4.60
CA HIS A 71 -4.68 0.10 3.46
C HIS A 71 -6.10 0.22 2.93
N SER A 72 -6.29 0.28 1.61
CA SER A 72 -7.60 0.34 0.96
C SER A 72 -8.48 -0.83 1.35
N VAL A 73 -7.89 -2.00 1.60
CA VAL A 73 -8.61 -3.19 2.09
C VAL A 73 -9.12 -2.99 3.52
N CYS A 74 -8.29 -2.48 4.44
CA CYS A 74 -8.68 -2.23 5.83
C CYS A 74 -9.78 -1.17 5.91
N LEU A 75 -9.63 -0.07 5.17
CA LEU A 75 -10.66 0.95 5.13
C LEU A 75 -11.94 0.46 4.42
N GLY A 76 -11.80 -0.33 3.36
CA GLY A 76 -12.93 -0.93 2.66
C GLY A 76 -13.75 -1.88 3.54
N ASP A 77 -13.07 -2.76 4.29
CA ASP A 77 -13.72 -3.70 5.21
C ASP A 77 -14.37 -2.95 6.39
N TRP A 78 -13.72 -1.90 6.90
CA TRP A 78 -14.32 -1.00 7.89
C TRP A 78 -15.60 -0.35 7.38
N LEU A 79 -15.56 0.28 6.20
CA LEU A 79 -16.72 0.95 5.62
C LEU A 79 -17.88 -0.03 5.33
N ARG A 80 -17.59 -1.27 4.91
CA ARG A 80 -18.63 -2.30 4.73
C ARG A 80 -19.37 -2.68 6.00
N SER A 81 -18.77 -2.47 7.18
CA SER A 81 -19.43 -2.72 8.46
C SER A 81 -20.39 -1.60 8.89
N ILE A 82 -20.41 -0.46 8.17
CA ILE A 82 -21.22 0.72 8.51
C ILE A 82 -22.47 0.77 7.62
N THR A 83 -23.64 0.87 8.25
CA THR A 83 -24.94 0.85 7.57
C THR A 83 -25.21 2.06 6.68
N THR A 84 -24.53 3.18 6.91
CA THR A 84 -24.67 4.42 6.13
C THR A 84 -23.70 4.52 4.96
N THR A 85 -22.78 3.56 4.80
CA THR A 85 -21.85 3.52 3.67
C THR A 85 -22.59 3.26 2.36
N ARG A 86 -22.22 4.02 1.33
CA ARG A 86 -22.77 3.89 -0.02
C ARG A 86 -21.72 3.27 -0.93
N GLN A 87 -22.14 2.46 -1.88
CA GLN A 87 -21.26 1.90 -2.90
C GLN A 87 -21.70 2.37 -4.29
N SER A 88 -20.75 2.80 -5.11
CA SER A 88 -20.95 3.00 -6.55
C SER A 88 -19.86 2.25 -7.30
N PHE A 89 -20.23 1.28 -8.13
CA PHE A 89 -19.32 0.36 -8.79
C PHE A 89 -18.33 -0.28 -7.81
N ASN A 90 -17.04 -0.01 -7.96
CA ASN A 90 -15.95 -0.48 -7.12
C ASN A 90 -15.42 0.59 -6.16
N VAL A 91 -16.22 1.61 -5.84
CA VAL A 91 -15.86 2.67 -4.88
C VAL A 91 -16.85 2.68 -3.73
N LEU A 92 -16.34 2.65 -2.49
CA LEU A 92 -17.10 2.83 -1.27
C LEU A 92 -16.98 4.27 -0.79
N PHE A 93 -18.11 4.86 -0.44
CA PHE A 93 -18.25 6.21 0.09
C PHE A 93 -18.75 6.14 1.53
N GLY A 94 -18.04 6.76 2.44
CA GLY A 94 -18.40 6.84 3.84
C GLY A 94 -17.60 7.92 4.55
N ASN A 95 -17.31 7.71 5.83
CA ASN A 95 -16.63 8.70 6.66
C ASN A 95 -15.32 8.13 7.22
N CYS A 96 -14.30 8.99 7.34
CA CYS A 96 -13.03 8.65 7.94
C CYS A 96 -13.23 8.23 9.42
N PRO A 97 -12.62 7.12 9.89
CA PRO A 97 -12.76 6.66 11.28
C PRO A 97 -12.22 7.65 12.33
N TYR A 98 -11.39 8.61 11.91
CA TYR A 98 -10.69 9.53 12.81
C TYR A 98 -11.30 10.93 12.83
N CYS A 99 -11.51 11.54 11.66
CA CYS A 99 -12.01 12.91 11.57
C CYS A 99 -13.47 13.01 11.12
N SER A 100 -14.11 11.88 10.81
CA SER A 100 -15.49 11.81 10.29
C SER A 100 -15.75 12.55 8.96
N GLU A 101 -14.72 13.09 8.31
CA GLU A 101 -14.85 13.68 6.97
C GLU A 101 -15.12 12.60 5.91
N PRO A 102 -15.81 12.96 4.80
CA PRO A 102 -16.08 12.03 3.72
C PRO A 102 -14.81 11.39 3.15
N VAL A 103 -14.90 10.09 2.87
CA VAL A 103 -13.84 9.31 2.23
C VAL A 103 -14.42 8.48 1.08
N ALA A 104 -13.62 8.31 0.03
CA ALA A 104 -13.94 7.48 -1.12
C ALA A 104 -12.78 6.51 -1.38
N VAL A 105 -13.00 5.21 -1.14
CA VAL A 105 -11.97 4.17 -1.31
C VAL A 105 -12.34 3.23 -2.44
N LYS A 106 -11.39 2.99 -3.35
CA LYS A 106 -11.54 2.03 -4.43
C LYS A 106 -11.22 0.63 -3.91
N ILE A 107 -12.20 -0.26 -3.92
CA ILE A 107 -12.01 -1.66 -3.54
C ILE A 107 -11.42 -2.43 -4.73
N GLY A 108 -10.28 -3.08 -4.51
CA GLY A 108 -9.71 -4.03 -5.46
C GLY A 108 -10.61 -5.26 -5.60
N THR A 109 -10.75 -5.78 -6.82
CA THR A 109 -11.37 -7.09 -7.03
C THR A 109 -10.44 -8.14 -6.45
N ARG A 110 -10.85 -8.81 -5.35
CA ARG A 110 -10.25 -10.09 -4.98
C ARG A 110 -10.53 -11.04 -6.16
N LYS A 111 -9.47 -11.52 -6.82
CA LYS A 111 -9.59 -12.51 -7.90
C LYS A 111 -9.72 -13.89 -7.28
#